data_AF-A0A1H6J8U4-F1
#
_entry.id   AF-A0A1H6J8U4-F1
#
_cell.length_a   1.000
_cell.length_b   1.000
_cell.length_c   1.000
_cell.angle_alpha   90.00
_cell.angle_beta   90.00
_cell.angle_gamma   90.00
#
_symmetry.space_group_name_H-M   'P 1'
#
loop_
_entity.id
_entity.type
_entity.pdbx_description
1 polymer ?
#
loop_
_entity_poly.entity_id
_entity_poly.type
_entity_poly.pdbx_seq_one_letter_code
_entity_poly.pdbx_strand_id
1 'polypeptide(L)'
;MDAKLTRNQTFHLILADIAMAMAVATVTGEALPQEEVYVPGRPRDLWLERIAAGPSRQRVLALASAGLAALQSLEGEALIEQARRYGVPLSDDLAAEICTHFVDRRNAVLTYRH
;
A
#
# COMPACT_ATOMS: atom_id res chain seq x y z
N MET A 1 9.86 20.81 10.28
CA MET A 1 8.55 20.52 10.89
C MET A 1 8.09 19.18 10.33
N ASP A 2 8.34 18.08 11.03
CA ASP A 2 7.74 16.80 10.67
C ASP A 2 6.26 16.85 11.02
N ALA A 3 5.43 17.13 10.03
CA ALA A 3 3.98 17.00 10.19
C ALA A 3 3.68 15.52 10.44
N LYS A 4 3.30 15.19 11.67
CA LYS A 4 2.88 13.83 12.04
C LYS A 4 1.74 13.40 11.11
N LEU A 5 1.98 12.37 10.31
CA LEU A 5 0.98 11.81 9.40
C LEU A 5 -0.30 11.48 10.19
N THR A 6 -1.45 11.86 9.64
CA THR A 6 -2.73 11.41 10.16
C THR A 6 -2.85 9.90 9.96
N ARG A 7 -3.62 9.23 10.82
CA ARG A 7 -3.82 7.78 10.74
C ARG A 7 -4.35 7.31 9.36
N ASN A 8 -5.24 8.08 8.75
CA ASN A 8 -5.72 7.83 7.39
C ASN A 8 -4.60 7.89 6.34
N GLN A 9 -3.72 8.90 6.42
CA GLN A 9 -2.56 9.00 5.53
C GLN A 9 -1.63 7.80 5.72
N THR A 10 -1.39 7.37 6.97
CA THR A 10 -0.61 6.17 7.26
C THR A 10 -1.21 4.92 6.62
N PHE A 11 -2.52 4.71 6.74
CA PHE A 11 -3.20 3.55 6.13
C PHE A 11 -3.04 3.55 4.60
N HIS A 12 -3.26 4.69 3.96
CA HIS A 12 -3.08 4.83 2.52
C HIS A 12 -1.63 4.56 2.08
N LEU A 13 -0.64 4.99 2.87
CA LEU A 13 0.77 4.75 2.56
C LEU A 13 1.15 3.29 2.70
N ILE A 14 0.67 2.59 3.74
CA ILE A 14 0.89 1.15 3.91
C ILE A 14 0.29 0.37 2.73
N LEU A 15 -0.96 0.65 2.36
CA LEU A 15 -1.58 -0.01 1.20
C LEU A 15 -0.85 0.32 -0.10
N ALA A 16 -0.35 1.55 -0.24
CA ALA A 16 0.44 1.95 -1.40
C ALA A 16 1.78 1.21 -1.46
N ASP A 17 2.44 0.98 -0.32
CA ASP A 17 3.69 0.22 -0.26
C ASP A 17 3.46 -1.25 -0.65
N ILE A 18 2.40 -1.88 -0.15
CA ILE A 18 2.03 -3.27 -0.53
C ILE A 18 1.76 -3.33 -2.05
N ALA A 19 0.93 -2.43 -2.57
CA ALA A 19 0.61 -2.39 -4.00
C ALA A 19 1.85 -2.11 -4.87
N MET A 20 2.75 -1.26 -4.41
CA MET A 20 4.00 -0.98 -5.07
C MET A 20 4.91 -2.22 -5.07
N ALA A 21 5.00 -2.94 -3.95
CA ALA A 21 5.77 -4.16 -3.81
C ALA A 21 5.31 -5.24 -4.79
N MET A 22 3.98 -5.44 -4.84
CA MET A 22 3.32 -6.31 -5.81
C MET A 22 3.68 -5.93 -7.25
N ALA A 23 3.57 -4.65 -7.59
CA ALA A 23 3.79 -4.17 -8.94
C ALA A 23 5.25 -4.28 -9.38
N VAL A 24 6.18 -3.95 -8.50
CA VAL A 24 7.63 -4.09 -8.73
C VAL A 24 7.97 -5.56 -8.94
N ALA A 25 7.54 -6.45 -8.06
CA ALA A 25 7.77 -7.89 -8.18
C ALA A 25 7.19 -8.45 -9.49
N THR A 26 5.99 -8.01 -9.88
CA THR A 26 5.34 -8.48 -11.11
C THR A 26 6.03 -7.98 -12.38
N VAL A 27 6.45 -6.71 -12.43
CA VAL A 27 6.98 -6.10 -13.67
C VAL A 27 8.48 -6.34 -13.84
N THR A 28 9.22 -6.40 -12.73
CA THR A 28 10.69 -6.43 -12.74
C THR A 28 11.26 -7.73 -12.18
N GLY A 29 10.49 -8.49 -11.40
CA GLY A 29 10.99 -9.65 -10.64
C GLY A 29 11.77 -9.26 -9.38
N GLU A 30 11.93 -7.97 -9.10
CA GLU A 30 12.66 -7.46 -7.94
C GLU A 30 11.74 -7.27 -6.73
N ALA A 31 12.34 -7.22 -5.54
CA ALA A 31 11.66 -6.80 -4.32
C ALA A 31 11.78 -5.28 -4.13
N LEU A 32 10.84 -4.67 -3.41
CA LEU A 32 11.03 -3.30 -2.94
C LEU A 32 12.26 -3.22 -2.02
N PRO A 33 13.01 -2.10 -2.06
CA PRO A 33 14.03 -1.83 -1.07
C PRO A 33 13.42 -1.78 0.34
N GLN A 34 14.08 -2.47 1.26
CA GLN A 34 13.75 -2.48 2.67
C GLN A 34 14.82 -1.70 3.44
N GLU A 35 14.39 -0.93 4.44
CA GLU A 35 15.26 -0.32 5.44
C GLU A 35 15.19 -1.11 6.74
N GLU A 36 16.13 -0.89 7.65
CA GLU A 36 16.14 -1.53 8.98
C GLU A 36 14.87 -1.21 9.78
N VAL A 37 14.33 0.00 9.59
CA VAL A 37 13.09 0.46 10.22
C VAL A 37 12.10 0.82 9.13
N TYR A 38 10.94 0.16 9.13
CA TYR A 38 9.89 0.46 8.18
C TYR A 38 9.23 1.81 8.46
N VAL A 39 9.21 2.67 7.45
CA VAL A 39 8.51 3.96 7.45
C VAL A 39 7.52 3.96 6.27
N PRO A 40 6.21 4.10 6.51
CA PRO A 40 5.22 4.09 5.43
C PRO A 40 5.51 5.12 4.33
N GLY A 41 5.51 4.67 3.07
CA GLY A 41 5.82 5.47 1.88
C GLY A 41 7.30 5.48 1.49
N ARG A 42 8.21 5.19 2.43
CA ARG A 42 9.66 5.26 2.19
C ARG A 42 10.16 4.19 1.22
N PRO A 43 9.71 2.91 1.26
CA PRO A 43 10.11 1.91 0.27
C PRO A 43 9.78 2.33 -1.17
N ARG A 44 8.61 2.94 -1.37
CA ARG A 44 8.21 3.49 -2.67
C ARG A 44 9.15 4.59 -3.13
N ASP A 45 9.46 5.54 -2.25
CA ASP A 45 10.33 6.68 -2.58
C ASP A 45 11.74 6.18 -2.94
N LEU A 46 12.30 5.25 -2.16
CA LEU A 46 13.60 4.62 -2.45
C LEU A 46 13.62 3.90 -3.80
N TRP A 47 12.54 3.19 -4.16
CA TRP A 47 12.46 2.54 -5.46
C TRP A 47 12.39 3.57 -6.60
N LEU A 48 11.61 4.64 -6.41
CA LEU A 48 11.48 5.73 -7.38
C LEU A 48 12.80 6.50 -7.59
N GLU A 49 13.63 6.62 -6.56
CA GLU A 49 14.97 7.20 -6.64
C GLU A 49 15.94 6.33 -7.46
N ARG A 50 15.77 5.00 -7.41
CA ARG A 50 16.64 4.03 -8.11
C ARG A 50 16.30 3.85 -9.59
N ILE A 51 15.03 3.90 -9.94
CA ILE A 51 14.58 3.57 -11.30
C ILE A 51 14.59 4.79 -12.21
N ALA A 52 15.20 4.65 -13.39
CA ALA A 52 15.14 5.68 -14.41
C ALA A 52 13.69 5.88 -14.93
N ALA A 53 13.38 7.10 -15.38
CA ALA A 53 12.13 7.34 -16.07
C ALA A 53 12.07 6.50 -17.36
N GLY A 54 11.01 5.74 -17.54
CA GLY A 54 10.86 4.86 -18.69
C GLY A 54 9.63 3.95 -18.63
N PRO A 55 9.42 3.08 -19.63
CA PRO A 55 8.23 2.24 -19.76
C PRO A 55 8.00 1.33 -18.54
N SER A 56 9.05 0.77 -17.95
CA SER A 56 8.93 -0.07 -16.75
C SER A 56 8.39 0.71 -15.55
N ARG A 57 8.87 1.94 -15.34
CA ARG A 57 8.37 2.83 -14.27
C ARG A 57 6.88 3.13 -14.45
N GLN A 58 6.46 3.43 -15.68
CA GLN A 58 5.04 3.69 -15.98
C GLN A 58 4.15 2.46 -15.73
N ARG A 59 4.61 1.27 -16.14
CA ARG A 59 3.89 0.00 -15.90
C ARG A 59 3.74 -0.31 -14.42
N VAL A 60 4.81 -0.16 -13.64
CA VAL A 60 4.76 -0.35 -12.18
C VAL A 60 3.77 0.61 -11.54
N LEU A 61 3.82 1.90 -11.87
CA LEU A 61 2.90 2.89 -11.29
C LEU A 61 1.43 2.64 -11.66
N ALA A 62 1.16 2.25 -12.90
CA ALA A 62 -0.18 1.89 -13.35
C ALA A 62 -0.71 0.65 -12.59
N LEU A 63 0.11 -0.39 -12.48
CA LEU A 63 -0.24 -1.61 -11.78
C LEU A 63 -0.41 -1.39 -10.27
N ALA A 64 0.47 -0.61 -9.64
CA ALA A 64 0.36 -0.24 -8.23
C ALA A 64 -0.93 0.55 -7.94
N SER A 65 -1.31 1.46 -8.85
CA SER A 65 -2.55 2.23 -8.70
C SER A 65 -3.80 1.32 -8.77
N ALA A 66 -3.81 0.34 -9.67
CA ALA A 66 -4.87 -0.66 -9.75
C ALA A 66 -4.90 -1.58 -8.52
N GLY A 67 -3.73 -2.06 -8.08
CA GLY A 67 -3.59 -2.90 -6.90
C GLY A 67 -4.05 -2.21 -5.62
N LEU A 68 -3.76 -0.91 -5.47
CA LEU A 68 -4.19 -0.13 -4.31
C LEU A 68 -5.71 -0.13 -4.12
N ALA A 69 -6.47 0.01 -5.21
CA ALA A 69 -7.93 -0.04 -5.17
C ALA A 69 -8.44 -1.43 -4.75
N ALA A 70 -7.80 -2.49 -5.25
CA ALA A 70 -8.13 -3.86 -4.85
C ALA A 70 -7.86 -4.10 -3.36
N LEU A 71 -6.70 -3.66 -2.85
CA LEU A 71 -6.32 -3.82 -1.44
C LEU A 71 -7.30 -3.15 -0.47
N GLN A 72 -7.88 -2.00 -0.84
CA GLN A 72 -8.89 -1.31 -0.02
C GLN A 72 -10.19 -2.12 0.16
N SER A 73 -10.41 -3.13 -0.68
CA SER A 73 -11.57 -4.03 -0.60
C SER A 73 -11.30 -5.35 0.12
N LEU A 74 -10.04 -5.62 0.50
CA LEU A 74 -9.66 -6.85 1.19
C LEU A 74 -10.04 -6.84 2.67
N GLU A 75 -10.28 -8.03 3.19
CA GLU A 75 -10.44 -8.28 4.62
C GLU A 75 -9.08 -8.57 5.29
N GLY A 76 -9.04 -8.49 6.62
CA GLY A 76 -7.80 -8.43 7.41
C GLY A 76 -6.82 -9.56 7.09
N GLU A 77 -7.28 -10.81 7.06
CA GLU A 77 -6.43 -11.98 6.79
C GLU A 77 -5.80 -11.92 5.39
N ALA A 78 -6.58 -11.58 4.37
CA ALA A 78 -6.09 -11.45 3.00
C ALA A 78 -5.08 -10.30 2.87
N LEU A 79 -5.30 -9.19 3.58
CA LEU A 79 -4.39 -8.05 3.60
C LEU A 79 -3.05 -8.40 4.27
N ILE A 80 -3.09 -9.11 5.40
CA ILE A 80 -1.89 -9.59 6.11
C ILE A 80 -1.09 -10.52 5.20
N GLU A 81 -1.75 -11.43 4.49
CA GLU A 81 -1.07 -12.36 3.59
C GLU A 81 -0.39 -11.62 2.43
N GLN A 82 -1.01 -10.60 1.84
CA GLN A 82 -0.34 -9.77 0.83
C GLN A 82 0.86 -9.03 1.44
N ALA A 83 0.69 -8.41 2.61
CA ALA A 83 1.76 -7.68 3.28
C ALA A 83 2.98 -8.59 3.55
N ARG A 84 2.74 -9.78 4.11
CA ARG A 84 3.77 -10.80 4.36
C ARG A 84 4.46 -11.25 3.07
N ARG A 85 3.68 -11.59 2.04
CA ARG A 85 4.19 -12.07 0.76
C ARG A 85 5.15 -11.09 0.10
N TYR A 86 4.92 -9.80 0.26
CA TYR A 86 5.74 -8.75 -0.34
C TYR A 86 6.63 -7.99 0.65
N GLY A 87 6.77 -8.52 1.87
CA GLY A 87 7.72 -8.01 2.86
C GLY A 87 7.37 -6.65 3.46
N VAL A 88 6.11 -6.26 3.50
CA VAL A 88 5.65 -5.05 4.22
C VAL A 88 5.24 -5.46 5.64
N PRO A 89 5.85 -4.91 6.70
CA PRO A 89 5.50 -5.28 8.06
C PRO A 89 4.14 -4.70 8.42
N LEU A 90 3.19 -5.60 8.68
CA LEU A 90 1.82 -5.26 9.06
C LEU A 90 1.40 -6.19 10.20
N SER A 91 1.12 -5.62 11.37
CA SER A 91 0.56 -6.36 12.52
C SER A 91 -0.93 -6.61 12.34
N ASP A 92 -1.45 -7.66 12.98
CA ASP A 92 -2.87 -8.03 12.92
C ASP A 92 -3.80 -6.88 13.37
N ASP A 93 -3.47 -6.21 14.47
CA ASP A 93 -4.24 -5.07 15.00
C ASP A 93 -4.34 -3.93 13.99
N LEU A 94 -3.21 -3.57 13.38
CA LEU A 94 -3.15 -2.51 12.37
C LEU A 94 -3.88 -2.91 11.07
N ALA A 95 -3.82 -4.18 10.67
CA ALA A 95 -4.59 -4.68 9.54
C ALA A 95 -6.10 -4.57 9.79
N ALA A 96 -6.55 -4.93 11.00
CA ALA A 96 -7.94 -4.77 11.41
C ALA A 96 -8.39 -3.30 11.38
N GLU A 97 -7.57 -2.38 11.92
CA GLU A 97 -7.86 -0.94 11.88
C GLU A 97 -8.01 -0.42 10.43
N ILE A 98 -7.12 -0.83 9.52
CA ILE A 98 -7.16 -0.46 8.10
C ILE A 98 -8.47 -0.97 7.47
N CYS A 99 -8.81 -2.24 7.68
CA CYS A 99 -10.03 -2.82 7.12
C CYS A 99 -11.29 -2.12 7.63
N THR A 100 -11.40 -1.87 8.95
CA THR A 100 -12.51 -1.11 9.52
C THR A 100 -12.63 0.27 8.90
N HIS A 101 -11.51 1.00 8.74
CA HIS A 101 -11.51 2.34 8.15
C HIS A 101 -12.11 2.36 6.73
N PHE A 102 -11.71 1.43 5.87
CA PHE A 102 -12.19 1.40 4.49
C PHE A 102 -13.61 0.83 4.36
N VAL A 103 -14.02 -0.10 5.23
CA VAL A 103 -15.40 -0.59 5.31
C VAL A 103 -16.35 0.51 5.75
N ASP A 104 -16.03 1.23 6.83
CA ASP A 104 -16.86 2.31 7.36
C ASP A 104 -17.02 3.44 6.34
N ARG A 105 -15.92 3.79 5.65
CA ARG A 105 -15.95 4.78 4.56
C ARG A 105 -16.85 4.33 3.41
N ARG A 106 -16.81 3.05 3.01
CA ARG A 106 -17.68 2.51 1.96
C ARG A 106 -19.15 2.56 2.38
N ASN A 107 -19.45 2.16 3.61
CA ASN A 107 -20.81 2.16 4.15
C ASN A 107 -21.37 3.59 4.24
N ALA A 108 -20.57 4.55 4.71
CA ALA A 108 -20.98 5.96 4.79
C ALA A 108 -21.33 6.56 3.41
N VAL A 109 -20.58 6.22 2.36
CA VAL A 109 -20.88 6.65 0.98
C VAL A 109 -22.17 6.02 0.45
N LEU A 110 -22.48 4.78 0.83
CA LEU A 110 -23.73 4.11 0.46
C LEU A 110 -24.94 4.73 1.17
N THR A 111 -24.81 5.04 2.47
CA THR A 111 -25.90 5.67 3.24
C THR A 111 -26.27 7.05 2.72
N TYR A 112 -25.31 7.81 2.15
CA TYR A 112 -25.56 9.16 1.61
C TYR A 112 -26.27 9.17 0.24
N ARG A 113 -26.43 8.01 -0.41
CA ARG A 113 -27.07 7.87 -1.73
C ARG A 113 -28.54 7.45 -1.66
N HIS A 114 -29.12 7.39 -0.46
CA HIS A 114 -30.53 7.07 -0.21
C HIS A 114 -31.31 8.29 0.27
#